data_AF-A0A5E4KDB0-F1
#
_entry.id   AF-A0A5E4KDB0-F1
#
_cell.length_a   1.000
_cell.length_b   1.000
_cell.length_c   1.000
_cell.angle_alpha   90.00
_cell.angle_beta   90.00
_cell.angle_gamma   90.00
#
_symmetry.space_group_name_H-M   'P 1'
#
loop_
_entity.id
_entity.type
_entity.pdbx_description
1 polymer ?
#
loop_
_entity_poly.entity_id
_entity_poly.type
_entity_poly.pdbx_seq_one_letter_code
_entity_poly.pdbx_strand_id
1 'polypeptide(L)'
;MKIGVKRAGIVASCLIILAVLISPLPYYPLRVFGWEYLLAVSVADILFIGSIPVIFKNAKLARRMLKFAMLIAIFAFITGSVFRG
;
A
#
# COMPACT_ATOMS: atom_id res chain seq x y z
N MET A 1 24.81 6.64 -10.25
CA MET A 1 24.63 6.53 -8.78
C MET A 1 23.99 5.18 -8.45
N LYS A 2 24.77 4.17 -8.03
CA LYS A 2 24.19 2.90 -7.54
C LYS A 2 23.84 3.11 -6.06
N ILE A 3 22.60 3.49 -5.79
CA ILE A 3 22.05 3.45 -4.44
C ILE A 3 22.20 2.00 -3.96
N GLY A 4 23.10 1.75 -3.00
CA GLY A 4 23.30 0.42 -2.45
C GLY A 4 21.98 -0.13 -1.91
N VAL A 5 21.79 -1.46 -2.00
CA VAL A 5 20.53 -2.16 -1.66
C VAL A 5 19.94 -1.70 -0.31
N LYS A 6 20.81 -1.38 0.66
CA LYS A 6 20.42 -0.83 1.98
C LYS A 6 19.75 0.54 1.89
N ARG A 7 20.33 1.50 1.15
CA ARG A 7 19.73 2.85 0.97
C ARG A 7 18.44 2.79 0.16
N ALA A 8 18.39 1.92 -0.86
CA ALA A 8 17.16 1.72 -1.63
C ALA A 8 16.03 1.16 -0.76
N GLY A 9 16.35 0.24 0.15
CA GLY A 9 15.38 -0.30 1.10
C GLY A 9 14.82 0.74 2.06
N ILE A 10 15.66 1.64 2.56
CA ILE A 10 15.23 2.75 3.45
C ILE A 10 14.27 3.68 2.72
N VAL A 11 14.63 4.11 1.50
CA VAL A 11 13.76 4.99 0.68
C VAL A 11 12.44 4.29 0.36
N ALA A 12 12.47 3.02 -0.04
CA ALA A 12 11.26 2.26 -0.32
C ALA A 12 10.36 2.14 0.92
N SER A 13 10.95 1.87 2.09
CA SER A 13 10.18 1.78 3.35
C SER A 13 9.52 3.11 3.70
N CYS A 14 10.24 4.22 3.53
CA CYS A 14 9.72 5.55 3.79
C CYS A 14 8.55 5.89 2.84
N LEU A 15 8.68 5.56 1.55
CA LEU A 15 7.61 5.71 0.56
C LEU A 15 6.39 4.84 0.88
N ILE A 16 6.59 3.61 1.35
CA ILE A 16 5.49 2.71 1.75
C ILE A 16 4.73 3.30 2.94
N ILE A 17 5.43 3.79 3.96
CA ILE A 17 4.80 4.42 5.13
C ILE A 17 4.00 5.66 4.70
N LEU A 18 4.58 6.49 3.83
CA LEU A 18 3.88 7.65 3.25
C LEU A 18 2.64 7.23 2.47
N ALA A 19 2.71 6.16 1.67
CA ALA A 19 1.58 5.65 0.92
C ALA A 19 0.42 5.19 1.83
N VAL A 20 0.73 4.49 2.93
CA VAL A 20 -0.26 4.06 3.92
C VAL A 20 -0.87 5.24 4.67
N LEU A 21 -0.09 6.29 4.97
CA LEU A 21 -0.61 7.52 5.56
C LEU A 21 -1.54 8.28 4.61
N ILE A 22 -1.32 8.14 3.30
CA ILE A 22 -2.14 8.77 2.26
C ILE A 22 -3.38 7.93 1.91
N SER A 23 -3.38 6.62 2.19
CA SER A 23 -4.48 5.70 1.87
C SER A 23 -5.86 6.08 2.44
N PRO A 24 -6.02 6.74 3.61
CA PRO A 24 -7.33 7.08 4.15
C PRO A 24 -7.89 8.42 3.62
N LEU A 25 -7.11 9.23 2.88
CA LEU A 25 -7.56 10.49 2.27
C LEU A 25 -8.87 10.36 1.47
N PRO A 26 -9.07 9.32 0.63
CA PRO A 26 -10.29 9.13 -0.14
C PRO A 26 -11.54 8.89 0.72
N TYR A 27 -11.36 8.34 1.93
CA TYR A 27 -12.43 8.17 2.91
C TYR A 27 -12.65 9.45 3.73
N TYR A 28 -11.56 10.03 4.26
CA TYR A 28 -11.60 11.26 5.07
C TYR A 28 -10.40 12.14 4.71
N PRO A 29 -10.57 13.42 4.30
CA PRO A 29 -11.77 14.27 4.35
C PRO A 29 -12.63 14.28 3.06
N LEU A 30 -12.21 13.60 1.99
CA LEU A 30 -12.90 13.70 0.68
C LEU A 30 -14.28 13.01 0.66
N ARG A 31 -14.55 12.06 1.58
CA ARG A 31 -15.82 11.31 1.69
C ARG A 31 -16.30 10.62 0.39
N VAL A 32 -15.37 10.40 -0.55
CA VAL A 32 -15.63 9.78 -1.86
C VAL A 32 -15.99 8.31 -1.69
N PHE A 33 -15.32 7.61 -0.78
CA PHE A 33 -15.58 6.19 -0.50
C PHE A 33 -16.15 5.95 0.90
N GLY A 34 -16.90 4.85 1.06
CA GLY A 34 -17.54 4.44 2.32
C GLY A 34 -16.67 3.52 3.18
N TRP A 35 -17.26 2.93 4.23
CA TRP A 35 -16.57 2.01 5.14
C TRP A 35 -16.03 0.75 4.45
N GLU A 36 -16.70 0.27 3.39
CA GLU A 36 -16.25 -0.88 2.58
C GLU A 36 -14.84 -0.68 2.00
N TYR A 37 -14.57 0.55 1.52
CA TYR A 37 -13.24 0.92 1.02
C TYR A 37 -12.20 0.87 2.15
N LEU A 38 -12.55 1.36 3.34
CA LEU A 38 -11.65 1.38 4.49
C LEU A 38 -11.24 -0.05 4.90
N LEU A 39 -12.18 -0.98 4.92
CA LEU A 39 -11.90 -2.39 5.20
C LEU A 39 -10.98 -3.01 4.15
N ALA A 40 -11.28 -2.79 2.86
CA ALA A 40 -10.49 -3.36 1.78
C ALA A 40 -9.08 -2.76 1.68
N VAL A 41 -8.94 -1.43 1.84
CA VAL A 41 -7.64 -0.75 1.79
C VAL A 41 -6.77 -1.11 2.99
N SER A 42 -7.37 -1.36 4.16
CA SER A 42 -6.63 -1.82 5.35
C SER A 42 -5.90 -3.14 5.09
N VAL A 43 -6.49 -4.06 4.32
CA VAL A 43 -5.82 -5.32 3.92
C VAL A 43 -4.60 -5.03 3.05
N ALA A 44 -4.70 -4.09 2.12
CA ALA A 44 -3.56 -3.66 1.31
C ALA A 44 -2.48 -3.01 2.17
N ASP A 45 -2.85 -2.15 3.12
CA ASP A 45 -1.91 -1.45 4.00
C ASP A 45 -1.12 -2.41 4.90
N ILE A 46 -1.76 -3.46 5.41
CA ILE A 46 -1.08 -4.54 6.16
C ILE A 46 -0.01 -5.21 5.28
N LEU A 47 -0.33 -5.49 4.01
CA LEU A 47 0.62 -6.10 3.08
C LEU A 47 1.77 -5.15 2.69
N PHE A 48 1.45 -3.86 2.53
CA PHE A 48 2.43 -2.81 2.29
C PHE A 48 3.42 -2.72 3.46
N ILE A 49 2.94 -2.56 4.69
CA ILE A 49 3.77 -2.51 5.90
C ILE A 49 4.54 -3.82 6.09
N GLY A 50 3.90 -4.97 5.89
CA GLY A 50 4.52 -6.29 6.00
C GLY A 50 5.68 -6.50 5.02
N SER A 51 5.70 -5.78 3.89
CA SER A 51 6.78 -5.85 2.92
C SER A 51 8.06 -5.12 3.37
N ILE A 52 7.97 -4.14 4.29
CA ILE A 52 9.10 -3.33 4.79
C ILE A 52 10.26 -4.19 5.32
N PRO A 53 10.07 -5.09 6.31
CA PRO A 53 11.15 -5.93 6.81
C PRO A 53 11.67 -6.91 5.74
N VAL A 54 10.83 -7.28 4.77
CA VAL A 54 11.18 -8.20 3.69
C VAL A 54 12.08 -7.54 2.65
N ILE A 55 11.95 -6.22 2.41
CA ILE A 55 12.79 -5.47 1.46
C ILE A 55 14.29 -5.62 1.78
N PHE A 56 14.64 -5.60 3.07
CA PHE A 56 16.03 -5.71 3.52
C PHE A 56 16.60 -7.13 3.43
N LYS A 57 15.75 -8.15 3.52
CA LYS A 57 16.16 -9.57 3.41
C LYS A 57 16.15 -10.08 1.98
N ASN A 58 15.07 -9.80 1.24
CA ASN A 58 14.86 -10.32 -0.10
C ASN A 58 14.02 -9.36 -0.95
N ALA A 59 14.70 -8.48 -1.70
CA ALA A 59 14.07 -7.50 -2.57
C ALA A 59 13.16 -8.11 -3.64
N LYS A 60 13.43 -9.35 -4.09
CA LYS A 60 12.60 -10.04 -5.09
C LYS A 60 11.26 -10.46 -4.50
N LEU A 61 11.27 -10.99 -3.28
CA LEU A 61 10.06 -11.40 -2.56
C LEU A 61 9.23 -10.18 -2.14
N ALA A 62 9.88 -9.14 -1.60
CA ALA A 62 9.22 -7.88 -1.28
C ALA A 62 8.52 -7.25 -2.49
N ARG A 63 9.17 -7.25 -3.66
CA ARG A 63 8.56 -6.75 -4.90
C ARG A 63 7.32 -7.54 -5.29
N ARG A 64 7.31 -8.85 -5.05
CA ARG A 64 6.14 -9.70 -5.32
C ARG A 64 5.01 -9.40 -4.33
N MET A 65 5.31 -9.25 -3.05
CA MET A 65 4.33 -8.83 -2.03
C MET A 65 3.70 -7.48 -2.36
N LEU A 66 4.53 -6.49 -2.74
CA LEU A 66 4.06 -5.17 -3.14
C LEU A 66 3.12 -5.22 -4.36
N LYS A 67 3.40 -6.08 -5.35
CA LYS A 67 2.48 -6.27 -6.49
C LYS A 67 1.13 -6.82 -6.06
N PHE A 68 1.12 -7.79 -5.14
CA PHE A 68 -0.14 -8.31 -4.59
C PHE A 68 -0.88 -7.25 -3.76
N ALA A 69 -0.17 -6.48 -2.93
CA ALA A 69 -0.74 -5.36 -2.19
C ALA A 69 -1.37 -4.32 -3.14
N MET A 70 -0.69 -3.98 -4.23
CA MET A 70 -1.22 -3.08 -5.27
C MET A 70 -2.50 -3.62 -5.92
N LEU A 71 -2.55 -4.91 -6.26
CA LEU A 71 -3.76 -5.51 -6.82
C LEU A 71 -4.94 -5.43 -5.83
N ILE A 72 -4.70 -5.72 -4.56
CA ILE A 72 -5.73 -5.63 -3.50
C ILE A 72 -6.18 -4.18 -3.32
N ALA A 73 -5.26 -3.21 -3.36
CA ALA A 73 -5.60 -1.80 -3.31
C ALA A 73 -6.50 -1.38 -4.48
N ILE A 74 -6.21 -1.84 -5.70
CA ILE A 74 -7.08 -1.59 -6.87
C ILE A 74 -8.47 -2.19 -6.65
N PHE A 75 -8.57 -3.42 -6.15
CA PHE A 75 -9.85 -4.02 -5.78
C PHE A 75 -10.58 -3.18 -4.73
N ALA A 76 -9.88 -2.67 -3.71
CA ALA A 76 -10.46 -1.77 -2.71
C ALA A 76 -11.06 -0.51 -3.34
N PHE A 77 -10.34 0.12 -4.28
CA PHE A 77 -10.85 1.27 -5.03
C PHE A 77 -12.09 0.91 -5.87
N ILE A 78 -12.09 -0.24 -6.54
CA ILE A 78 -13.23 -0.71 -7.33
C ILE A 78 -14.44 -0.95 -6.41
N THR A 79 -14.29 -1.74 -5.35
CA THR A 79 -15.37 -2.02 -4.40
C THR A 79 -15.89 -0.74 -3.76
N GLY A 80 -15.00 0.18 -3.38
CA GLY A 80 -15.36 1.51 -2.88
C GLY A 80 -16.20 2.32 -3.87
N SER A 81 -15.85 2.29 -5.16
CA SER A 81 -16.59 3.00 -6.22
C SER A 81 -17.93 2.35 -6.56
N VAL A 82 -18.01 1.02 -6.58
CA VAL A 82 -19.24 0.29 -6.97
C VAL A 82 -20.31 0.36 -5.89
N PHE A 83 -19.93 0.28 -4.61
CA PHE A 83 -20.90 0.30 -3.49
C PHE A 83 -21.45 1.70 -3.17
N ARG A 84 -20.79 2.76 -3.65
CA ARG A 84 -21.17 4.15 -3.36
C ARG A 84 -21.51 4.96 -4.61
N GLY A 85 -21.41 4.35 -5.80
CA GLY A 85 -21.86 4.87 -7.08
C GLY A 85 -23.33 4.59 -7.35
#